data_AF-A0A8H3TUR5-F1
#
_entry.id   AF-A0A8H3TUR5-F1
#
_cell.length_a   1.000
_cell.length_b   1.000
_cell.length_c   1.000
_cell.angle_alpha   90.00
_cell.angle_beta   90.00
_cell.angle_gamma   90.00
#
_symmetry.space_group_name_H-M   'P 1'
#
loop_
_entity.id
_entity.type
_entity.pdbx_description
1 polymer ?
#
loop_
_entity_poly.entity_id
_entity_poly.type
_entity_poly.pdbx_seq_one_letter_code
_entity_poly.pdbx_strand_id
1 'polypeptide(L)'
;MVQNLPPRHPDAITPPDCPSESTPTALRPLLPTWMSLAPLDADEAAGHHENKPSRGRRRCIMSQPPYECPSDMNRQTRPPQVAEMPQTLQPYDISKLRKVFSLCKFKLTHRPCNKIFTIMSITAKPASEITFILSGRDGAPYTVTNIAAYFRTAYNINLRYPNLPCALLPPGKFTSDQTADMVKIAAQRPAERLNRIMDWRKALRRETVGKIPS
;
A
#
# COMPACT_ATOMS: atom_id res chain seq x y z
N MET A 1 12.50 44.51 26.55
CA MET A 1 11.68 43.38 27.05
C MET A 1 11.32 42.52 25.86
N VAL A 2 12.03 41.41 25.65
CA VAL A 2 11.82 40.48 24.52
C VAL A 2 10.95 39.35 25.04
N GLN A 3 9.71 39.25 24.54
CA GLN A 3 8.81 38.14 24.88
C GLN A 3 9.19 36.92 24.03
N ASN A 4 9.63 35.86 24.70
CA ASN A 4 9.81 34.53 24.13
C ASN A 4 8.43 33.92 23.83
N LEU A 5 8.15 33.60 22.57
CA LEU A 5 7.08 32.68 22.18
C LEU A 5 7.58 31.24 22.23
N PRO A 6 6.76 30.27 22.69
CA PRO A 6 7.12 28.86 22.69
C PRO A 6 7.14 28.25 21.27
N PRO A 7 7.92 27.19 21.04
CA PRO A 7 8.02 26.53 19.75
C PRO A 7 6.70 25.83 19.40
N ARG A 8 6.17 26.14 18.21
CA ARG A 8 5.01 25.45 17.64
C ARG A 8 5.40 24.01 17.30
N HIS A 9 4.64 23.07 17.85
CA HIS A 9 4.68 21.67 17.49
C HIS A 9 4.42 21.52 15.98
N PRO A 10 5.13 20.63 15.24
CA PRO A 10 4.76 20.31 13.88
C PRO A 10 3.44 19.53 13.88
N ASP A 11 2.43 20.10 13.22
CA ASP A 11 1.13 19.49 13.01
C ASP A 11 1.30 18.09 12.39
N ALA A 12 0.59 17.12 12.98
CA ALA A 12 0.52 15.77 12.48
C ALA A 12 -0.04 15.78 11.05
N ILE A 13 0.77 15.32 10.09
CA ILE A 13 0.36 15.08 8.72
C ILE A 13 -0.70 13.98 8.76
N THR A 14 -1.98 14.35 8.73
CA THR A 14 -3.07 13.41 8.56
C THR A 14 -2.94 12.77 7.17
N PRO A 15 -2.81 11.43 7.07
CA PRO A 15 -2.72 10.77 5.77
C PRO A 15 -3.99 11.05 4.94
N PRO A 16 -3.90 11.07 3.60
CA PRO A 16 -5.06 11.27 2.76
C PRO A 16 -6.07 10.15 3.00
N ASP A 17 -7.25 10.54 3.52
CA ASP A 17 -8.37 9.64 3.74
C ASP A 17 -8.66 8.87 2.45
N CYS A 18 -8.81 7.54 2.59
CA CYS A 18 -9.36 6.74 1.51
C CYS A 18 -10.76 7.29 1.20
N PRO A 19 -11.09 7.60 -0.07
CA PRO A 19 -12.46 7.97 -0.41
C PRO A 19 -13.36 6.78 -0.06
N SER A 20 -14.10 6.92 1.03
CA SER A 20 -15.16 5.99 1.42
C SER A 20 -16.23 6.09 0.34
N GLU A 21 -16.44 4.98 -0.39
CA GLU A 21 -17.60 4.80 -1.24
C GLU A 21 -18.86 5.14 -0.41
N SER A 22 -19.61 6.13 -0.88
CA SER A 22 -20.93 6.43 -0.39
C SER A 22 -21.79 5.17 -0.49
N THR A 23 -22.22 4.70 0.67
CA THR A 23 -23.24 3.66 0.81
C THR A 23 -24.46 4.09 0.00
N PRO A 24 -24.95 3.31 -0.97
CA PRO A 24 -26.23 3.61 -1.59
C PRO A 24 -27.32 3.43 -0.52
N THR A 25 -28.01 4.52 -0.22
CA THR A 25 -29.28 4.54 0.50
C THR A 25 -30.15 3.39 0.00
N ALA A 26 -30.34 2.39 0.86
CA ALA A 26 -31.24 1.29 0.60
C ALA A 26 -32.65 1.85 0.38
N LEU A 27 -33.11 1.81 -0.87
CA LEU A 27 -34.53 1.90 -1.18
C LEU A 27 -35.21 0.74 -0.46
N ARG A 28 -35.97 1.08 0.58
CA ARG A 28 -36.84 0.18 1.33
C ARG A 28 -37.75 -0.56 0.34
N PRO A 29 -37.76 -1.90 0.28
CA PRO A 29 -38.87 -2.59 -0.33
C PRO A 29 -40.10 -2.40 0.58
N LEU A 30 -41.16 -1.83 0.03
CA LEU A 30 -42.50 -1.91 0.58
C LEU A 30 -42.92 -3.38 0.55
N LEU A 31 -42.65 -4.11 1.63
CA LEU A 31 -43.24 -5.43 1.88
C LEU A 31 -44.43 -5.27 2.83
N PRO A 32 -45.55 -5.95 2.55
CA PRO A 32 -46.81 -5.78 3.27
C PRO A 32 -46.79 -6.34 4.68
N THR A 33 -47.46 -5.61 5.55
CA THR A 33 -47.73 -5.87 6.97
C THR A 33 -48.61 -7.11 7.14
N TRP A 34 -48.02 -8.29 7.33
CA TRP A 34 -48.61 -9.39 8.11
C TRP A 34 -47.59 -10.53 8.30
N MET A 35 -46.99 -10.57 9.49
CA MET A 35 -46.67 -11.79 10.26
C MET A 35 -45.84 -11.33 11.45
N SER A 36 -46.56 -10.79 12.42
CA SER A 36 -46.14 -10.73 13.80
C SER A 36 -46.45 -12.10 14.39
N LEU A 37 -45.45 -12.79 14.95
CA LEU A 37 -45.55 -13.80 16.00
C LEU A 37 -44.13 -14.19 16.45
N ALA A 38 -43.65 -13.51 17.49
CA ALA A 38 -42.90 -14.16 18.56
C ALA A 38 -43.96 -14.80 19.51
N PRO A 39 -43.68 -15.80 20.38
CA PRO A 39 -42.64 -15.68 21.43
C PRO A 39 -42.04 -16.98 22.05
N LEU A 40 -41.06 -16.80 22.97
CA LEU A 40 -40.68 -17.61 24.16
C LEU A 40 -40.07 -19.02 23.88
N ASP A 41 -39.01 -19.53 24.55
CA ASP A 41 -38.62 -19.58 25.98
C ASP A 41 -37.09 -19.83 26.17
N ALA A 42 -36.56 -19.42 27.34
CA ALA A 42 -35.70 -20.12 28.35
C ALA A 42 -34.54 -21.06 27.89
N ASP A 43 -33.38 -21.26 28.53
CA ASP A 43 -32.87 -21.23 29.93
C ASP A 43 -31.34 -20.94 29.84
N GLU A 44 -30.69 -20.17 30.71
CA GLU A 44 -30.24 -20.47 32.09
C GLU A 44 -29.35 -21.73 32.23
N ALA A 45 -28.01 -21.55 32.35
CA ALA A 45 -27.15 -22.43 33.13
C ALA A 45 -25.79 -21.77 33.46
N ALA A 46 -25.56 -21.62 34.76
CA ALA A 46 -24.34 -21.16 35.41
C ALA A 46 -23.39 -22.33 35.76
N GLY A 47 -22.14 -22.00 36.13
CA GLY A 47 -21.21 -22.90 36.85
C GLY A 47 -19.75 -22.44 36.67
N HIS A 48 -19.15 -21.60 37.52
CA HIS A 48 -18.61 -21.80 38.88
C HIS A 48 -17.45 -22.82 39.04
N HIS A 49 -16.40 -22.31 39.71
CA HIS A 49 -15.51 -22.96 40.68
C HIS A 49 -14.15 -23.57 40.27
N GLU A 50 -13.11 -22.75 40.52
CA GLU A 50 -11.96 -22.94 41.43
C GLU A 50 -11.13 -24.24 41.55
N ASN A 51 -9.88 -23.98 42.00
CA ASN A 51 -8.91 -24.81 42.76
C ASN A 51 -7.88 -25.60 41.93
N LYS A 52 -6.57 -25.61 42.23
CA LYS A 52 -5.74 -25.09 43.34
C LYS A 52 -4.26 -25.23 42.90
N PRO A 53 -3.30 -24.46 43.47
CA PRO A 53 -1.88 -24.65 43.22
C PRO A 53 -1.23 -25.57 44.27
N SER A 54 -0.44 -26.55 43.83
CA SER A 54 0.35 -27.40 44.73
C SER A 54 1.84 -27.10 44.64
N ARG A 55 2.36 -26.65 45.79
CA ARG A 55 3.76 -26.39 46.13
C ARG A 55 4.64 -27.63 45.95
N GLY A 56 5.86 -27.43 45.47
CA GLY A 56 6.92 -28.43 45.47
C GLY A 56 8.29 -27.79 45.57
N ARG A 57 8.63 -27.23 46.75
CA ARG A 57 10.02 -26.93 47.12
C ARG A 57 10.77 -28.25 47.31
N ARG A 58 11.86 -28.47 46.56
CA ARG A 58 13.08 -29.09 47.11
C ARG A 58 14.30 -28.43 46.48
N ARG A 59 14.95 -27.61 47.32
CA ARG A 59 16.36 -27.24 47.17
C ARG A 59 17.17 -28.50 47.43
N CYS A 60 17.89 -28.97 46.42
CA CYS A 60 19.06 -29.81 46.64
C CYS A 60 20.29 -28.95 46.34
N ILE A 61 20.97 -28.63 47.43
CA ILE A 61 22.26 -27.98 47.49
C ILE A 61 23.24 -29.12 47.17
N MET A 62 23.81 -29.14 45.97
CA MET A 62 24.93 -30.02 45.66
C MET A 62 26.07 -29.15 45.15
N SER A 63 27.01 -28.93 46.06
CA SER A 63 28.45 -29.12 45.85
C SER A 63 28.98 -28.60 44.51
N GLN A 64 29.47 -27.36 44.51
CA GLN A 64 30.38 -26.88 43.48
C GLN A 64 31.77 -27.50 43.69
N PRO A 65 32.39 -28.11 42.67
CA PRO A 65 33.83 -28.31 42.62
C PRO A 65 34.53 -27.02 42.13
N PRO A 66 35.76 -26.73 42.58
CA PRO A 66 36.52 -25.60 42.09
C PRO A 66 37.25 -26.04 40.83
N TYR A 67 36.64 -25.85 39.67
CA TYR A 67 37.39 -25.82 38.42
C TYR A 67 37.59 -24.37 38.05
N GLU A 68 38.84 -23.94 38.21
CA GLU A 68 39.40 -22.75 37.61
C GLU A 68 39.02 -22.74 36.12
N CYS A 69 38.23 -21.74 35.71
CA CYS A 69 38.01 -21.47 34.30
C CYS A 69 39.31 -20.93 33.72
N PRO A 70 39.90 -21.57 32.70
CA PRO A 70 41.01 -20.98 31.96
C PRO A 70 40.52 -19.66 31.36
N SER A 71 41.11 -18.57 31.80
CA SER A 71 41.00 -17.26 31.18
C SER A 71 41.72 -17.32 29.84
N ASP A 72 41.04 -17.85 28.82
CA ASP A 72 41.58 -17.74 27.47
C ASP A 72 40.50 -17.59 26.41
N MET A 73 40.84 -16.66 25.51
CA MET A 73 40.25 -16.43 24.20
C MET A 73 38.86 -15.79 24.20
N ASN A 74 38.88 -14.47 24.31
CA ASN A 74 38.31 -13.54 23.33
C ASN A 74 37.50 -14.21 22.18
N ARG A 75 36.32 -14.74 22.49
CA ARG A 75 35.27 -14.93 21.50
C ARG A 75 34.70 -13.55 21.26
N GLN A 76 35.28 -12.79 20.34
CA GLN A 76 34.46 -11.94 19.50
C GLN A 76 33.43 -12.87 18.85
N THR A 77 32.28 -13.03 19.49
CA THR A 77 31.05 -13.40 18.80
C THR A 77 30.81 -12.26 17.83
N ARG A 78 31.41 -12.36 16.64
CA ARG A 78 30.95 -11.62 15.47
C ARG A 78 29.45 -11.93 15.43
N PRO A 79 28.56 -10.93 15.61
CA PRO A 79 27.14 -11.18 15.43
C PRO A 79 26.99 -11.91 14.09
N PRO A 80 26.13 -12.94 13.99
CA PRO A 80 25.96 -13.69 12.76
C PRO A 80 25.80 -12.65 11.67
N GLN A 81 26.72 -12.64 10.70
CA GLN A 81 26.61 -11.75 9.56
C GLN A 81 25.30 -12.15 8.92
N VAL A 82 24.25 -11.37 9.21
CA VAL A 82 22.95 -11.50 8.57
C VAL A 82 23.31 -11.37 7.11
N ALA A 83 23.30 -12.49 6.38
CA ALA A 83 23.76 -12.54 5.01
C ALA A 83 23.11 -11.34 4.31
N GLU A 84 23.91 -10.33 3.98
CA GLU A 84 23.37 -9.09 3.45
C GLU A 84 22.67 -9.48 2.16
N MET A 85 21.34 -9.45 2.19
CA MET A 85 20.56 -9.78 1.02
C MET A 85 21.02 -8.82 -0.08
N PRO A 86 21.35 -9.33 -1.29
CA PRO A 86 21.87 -8.48 -2.34
C PRO A 86 20.93 -7.29 -2.52
N GLN A 87 21.48 -6.10 -2.32
CA GLN A 87 20.69 -4.89 -2.31
C GLN A 87 20.11 -4.60 -3.71
N THR A 88 20.60 -5.26 -4.76
CA THR A 88 20.18 -5.07 -6.14
C THR A 88 19.75 -6.40 -6.77
N LEU A 89 18.58 -6.41 -7.41
CA LEU A 89 18.07 -7.55 -8.18
C LEU A 89 18.62 -7.55 -9.59
N GLN A 90 18.97 -8.72 -10.12
CA GLN A 90 19.37 -8.85 -11.52
C GLN A 90 18.15 -8.65 -12.45
N PRO A 91 18.34 -8.09 -13.65
CA PRO A 91 17.25 -7.81 -14.59
C PRO A 91 16.48 -9.07 -15.02
N TYR A 92 17.15 -10.22 -15.05
CA TYR A 92 16.53 -11.52 -15.28
C TYR A 92 15.50 -11.87 -14.19
N ASP A 93 15.88 -11.70 -12.92
CA ASP A 93 14.99 -11.97 -11.79
C ASP A 93 13.80 -11.03 -11.78
N ILE A 94 14.00 -9.75 -12.12
CA ILE A 94 12.91 -8.78 -12.27
C ILE A 94 11.90 -9.25 -13.33
N SER A 95 12.39 -9.80 -14.44
CA SER A 95 11.54 -10.33 -15.52
C SER A 95 10.75 -11.57 -15.07
N LYS A 96 11.36 -12.45 -14.27
CA LYS A 96 10.68 -13.61 -13.67
C LYS A 96 9.64 -13.17 -12.64
N LEU A 97 9.99 -12.22 -11.77
CA LEU A 97 9.09 -11.64 -10.78
C LEU A 97 7.86 -11.02 -11.43
N ARG A 98 8.03 -10.26 -12.52
CA ARG A 98 6.90 -9.67 -13.27
C ARG A 98 5.88 -10.72 -13.70
N LYS A 99 6.33 -11.89 -14.15
CA LYS A 99 5.44 -12.98 -14.60
C LYS A 99 4.71 -13.66 -13.44
N VAL A 100 5.40 -13.83 -12.31
CA VAL A 100 4.83 -14.52 -11.14
C VAL A 100 3.84 -13.63 -10.39
N PHE A 101 4.17 -12.33 -10.25
CA PHE A 101 3.38 -11.39 -9.47
C PHE A 101 2.31 -10.66 -10.29
N SER A 102 2.33 -10.72 -11.62
CA SER A 102 1.26 -10.15 -12.42
C SER A 102 -0.08 -10.79 -12.04
N LEU A 103 -1.09 -9.96 -11.77
CA LEU A 103 -2.45 -10.35 -11.37
C LEU A 103 -2.59 -10.87 -9.93
N CYS A 104 -1.52 -10.92 -9.14
CA CYS A 104 -1.63 -11.24 -7.72
C CYS A 104 -2.44 -10.17 -6.97
N LYS A 105 -3.26 -10.62 -6.02
CA LYS A 105 -4.10 -9.78 -5.17
C LYS A 105 -3.44 -9.57 -3.80
N PHE A 106 -3.46 -8.33 -3.30
CA PHE A 106 -2.84 -7.97 -2.03
C PHE A 106 -3.62 -6.85 -1.33
N LYS A 107 -3.36 -6.68 -0.03
CA LYS A 107 -3.86 -5.56 0.78
C LYS A 107 -2.69 -4.66 1.13
N LEU A 108 -2.91 -3.35 1.18
CA LEU A 108 -1.88 -2.41 1.64
C LEU A 108 -1.78 -2.47 3.16
N THR A 109 -0.55 -2.45 3.66
CA THR A 109 -0.26 -2.53 5.10
C THR A 109 0.16 -1.18 5.69
N HIS A 110 0.63 -0.24 4.87
CA HIS A 110 1.11 1.06 5.32
C HIS A 110 -0.01 2.04 5.71
N ARG A 111 -1.26 1.75 5.31
CA ARG A 111 -2.44 2.53 5.65
C ARG A 111 -3.62 1.59 5.89
N PRO A 112 -4.56 1.93 6.78
CA PRO A 112 -5.76 1.13 7.00
C PRO A 112 -6.66 1.24 5.76
N CYS A 113 -6.62 0.25 4.87
CA CYS A 113 -7.58 0.12 3.79
C CYS A 113 -8.03 -1.33 3.61
N ASN A 114 -9.34 -1.55 3.56
CA ASN A 114 -9.91 -2.87 3.32
C ASN A 114 -9.93 -3.28 1.84
N LYS A 115 -9.47 -2.38 0.96
CA LYS A 115 -9.45 -2.58 -0.48
C LYS A 115 -8.36 -3.57 -0.89
N ILE A 116 -8.77 -4.58 -1.67
CA ILE A 116 -7.86 -5.52 -2.31
C ILE A 116 -7.38 -4.89 -3.62
N PHE A 117 -6.07 -4.82 -3.80
CA PHE A 117 -5.43 -4.34 -5.02
C PHE A 117 -4.87 -5.51 -5.82
N THR A 118 -4.87 -5.35 -7.14
CA THR A 118 -4.24 -6.31 -8.07
C THR A 118 -2.95 -5.70 -8.59
N ILE A 119 -1.84 -6.44 -8.57
CA ILE A 119 -0.57 -5.98 -9.15
C ILE A 119 -0.70 -6.08 -10.68
N MET A 120 -0.46 -4.96 -11.37
CA MET A 120 -0.43 -4.94 -12.83
C MET A 120 0.95 -5.38 -13.34
N SER A 121 2.01 -4.79 -12.78
CA SER A 121 3.39 -5.14 -13.13
C SER A 121 4.35 -4.73 -12.01
N ILE A 122 5.64 -5.04 -12.17
CA ILE A 122 6.72 -4.63 -11.27
C ILE A 122 7.64 -3.66 -12.01
N THR A 123 8.08 -2.58 -11.37
CA THR A 123 8.97 -1.58 -11.98
C THR A 123 10.34 -2.17 -12.29
N ALA A 124 11.04 -1.62 -13.29
CA ALA A 124 12.43 -1.99 -13.56
C ALA A 124 13.38 -1.30 -12.57
N LYS A 125 13.08 -0.05 -12.27
CA LYS A 125 13.85 0.80 -11.37
C LYS A 125 13.52 0.51 -9.90
N PRO A 126 14.49 0.70 -8.98
CA PRO A 126 14.27 0.56 -7.56
C PRO A 126 13.40 1.69 -6.99
N ALA A 127 12.83 1.47 -5.81
CA ALA A 127 12.05 2.48 -5.10
C ALA A 127 12.82 3.77 -4.84
N SER A 128 14.15 3.69 -4.67
CA SER A 128 15.06 4.81 -4.44
C SER A 128 15.35 5.67 -5.68
N GLU A 129 14.98 5.27 -6.89
CA GLU A 129 15.21 6.05 -8.10
C GLU A 129 13.91 6.60 -8.70
N ILE A 130 12.78 5.95 -8.41
CA ILE A 130 11.50 6.33 -8.99
C ILE A 130 11.02 7.64 -8.38
N THR A 131 10.86 8.65 -9.24
CA THR A 131 10.32 9.95 -8.90
C THR A 131 8.93 10.14 -9.49
N PHE A 132 8.11 10.95 -8.84
CA PHE A 132 6.79 11.33 -9.32
C PHE A 132 6.46 12.75 -8.86
N ILE A 133 5.53 13.38 -9.57
CA ILE A 133 5.12 14.76 -9.31
C ILE A 133 3.96 14.72 -8.31
N LEU A 134 4.16 15.34 -7.15
CA LEU A 134 3.14 15.56 -6.15
C LEU A 134 2.54 16.95 -6.34
N SER A 135 1.22 17.01 -6.47
CA SER A 135 0.48 18.26 -6.35
C SER A 135 0.54 18.71 -4.89
N GLY A 136 1.08 19.90 -4.65
CA GLY A 136 1.07 20.50 -3.33
C GLY A 136 -0.36 20.69 -2.84
N ARG A 137 -0.60 20.44 -1.55
CA ARG A 137 -1.86 20.82 -0.91
C ARG A 137 -1.89 22.35 -0.79
N ASP A 138 -3.08 22.94 -0.88
CA ASP A 138 -3.32 24.37 -0.60
C ASP A 138 -2.62 25.36 -1.53
N GLY A 139 -2.46 24.99 -2.81
CA GLY A 139 -1.87 25.86 -3.84
C GLY A 139 -0.33 25.91 -3.82
N ALA A 140 0.30 25.06 -3.02
CA ALA A 140 1.75 24.89 -3.03
C ALA A 140 2.26 24.37 -4.39
N PRO A 141 3.49 24.75 -4.80
CA PRO A 141 4.05 24.34 -6.08
C PRO A 141 4.18 22.82 -6.18
N TYR A 142 4.11 22.30 -7.41
CA TYR A 142 4.36 20.90 -7.70
C TYR A 142 5.76 20.50 -7.23
N THR A 143 5.84 19.44 -6.42
CA THR A 143 7.12 18.95 -5.89
C THR A 143 7.43 17.60 -6.51
N VAL A 144 8.63 17.46 -7.07
CA VAL A 144 9.15 16.16 -7.53
C VAL A 144 9.71 15.42 -6.33
N THR A 145 9.11 14.30 -5.97
CA THR A 145 9.54 13.50 -4.81
C THR A 145 9.75 12.05 -5.21
N ASN A 146 10.70 11.40 -4.55
CA ASN A 146 11.01 10.00 -4.69
C ASN A 146 10.07 9.14 -3.84
N ILE A 147 9.74 7.91 -4.27
CA ILE A 147 8.93 6.97 -3.47
C ILE A 147 9.49 6.82 -2.05
N ALA A 148 10.79 6.59 -1.89
CA ALA A 148 11.40 6.40 -0.58
C ALA A 148 11.25 7.63 0.33
N ALA A 149 11.39 8.84 -0.24
CA ALA A 149 11.21 10.09 0.49
C ALA A 149 9.74 10.33 0.84
N TYR A 150 8.83 10.03 -0.09
CA TYR A 150 7.39 10.18 0.11
C TYR A 150 6.86 9.30 1.24
N PHE A 151 7.28 8.04 1.33
CA PHE A 151 6.85 7.15 2.42
C PHE A 151 7.31 7.65 3.80
N ARG A 152 8.45 8.32 3.87
CA ARG A 152 8.94 8.96 5.10
C ARG A 152 8.10 10.18 5.47
N THR A 153 7.80 11.07 4.51
CA THR A 153 7.07 12.30 4.81
C THR A 153 5.58 12.07 5.01
N ALA A 154 4.94 11.26 4.17
CA ALA A 154 3.49 11.06 4.19
C ALA A 154 3.01 10.05 5.24
N TYR A 155 3.81 9.01 5.52
CA TYR A 155 3.41 7.91 6.43
C TYR A 155 4.36 7.72 7.60
N ASN A 156 5.45 8.49 7.69
CA ASN A 156 6.50 8.29 8.70
C ASN A 156 7.09 6.87 8.71
N ILE A 157 7.20 6.24 7.53
CA ILE A 157 7.73 4.87 7.37
C ILE A 157 9.07 4.91 6.65
N ASN A 158 10.10 4.35 7.29
CA ASN A 158 11.39 4.09 6.67
C ASN A 158 11.37 2.75 5.93
N LEU A 159 11.49 2.80 4.60
CA LEU A 159 11.60 1.60 3.78
C LEU A 159 12.88 0.82 4.12
N ARG A 160 12.74 -0.44 4.54
CA ARG A 160 13.86 -1.35 4.79
C ARG A 160 14.61 -1.73 3.51
N TYR A 161 13.90 -1.74 2.38
CA TYR A 161 14.42 -2.22 1.10
C TYR A 161 14.18 -1.20 -0.02
N PRO A 162 14.86 -0.04 -0.01
CA PRO A 162 14.65 1.01 -1.01
C PRO A 162 15.22 0.63 -2.39
N ASN A 163 16.13 -0.33 -2.45
CA ASN A 163 16.78 -0.75 -3.69
C ASN A 163 16.04 -1.88 -4.43
N LEU A 164 14.90 -2.34 -3.89
CA LEU A 164 14.03 -3.30 -4.56
C LEU A 164 13.03 -2.59 -5.49
N PRO A 165 12.56 -3.26 -6.54
CA PRO A 165 11.54 -2.70 -7.43
C PRO A 165 10.18 -2.60 -6.73
N CYS A 166 9.33 -1.71 -7.25
CA CYS A 166 7.99 -1.43 -6.73
C CYS A 166 6.91 -2.17 -7.53
N ALA A 167 5.80 -2.48 -6.86
CA ALA A 167 4.60 -2.96 -7.54
C ALA A 167 3.84 -1.78 -8.18
N LEU A 168 3.47 -1.93 -9.45
CA LEU A 168 2.60 -0.99 -10.16
C LEU A 168 1.16 -1.45 -10.03
N LEU A 169 0.33 -0.57 -9.49
CA LEU A 169 -1.10 -0.78 -9.36
C LEU A 169 -1.81 -0.24 -10.60
N PRO A 170 -2.97 -0.80 -10.98
CA PRO A 170 -3.80 -0.23 -12.02
C PRO A 170 -4.19 1.20 -11.64
N PRO A 171 -4.30 2.11 -12.61
CA PRO A 171 -4.80 3.45 -12.36
C PRO A 171 -6.18 3.37 -11.69
N GLY A 172 -6.44 4.31 -10.78
CA GLY A 172 -7.74 4.42 -10.15
C GLY A 172 -8.85 4.61 -11.18
N LYS A 173 -10.09 4.25 -10.81
CA LYS A 173 -11.26 4.65 -11.58
C LYS A 173 -11.32 6.18 -11.60
N PHE A 174 -11.65 6.77 -12.74
CA PHE A 174 -11.93 8.20 -12.82
C PHE A 174 -13.06 8.56 -11.85
N THR A 175 -12.95 9.72 -11.21
CA THR A 175 -14.07 10.27 -10.44
C THR A 175 -15.24 10.59 -11.37
N SER A 176 -16.45 10.75 -10.83
CA SER A 176 -17.62 11.16 -11.62
C SER A 176 -17.34 12.43 -12.42
N ASP A 177 -16.65 13.38 -11.80
CA ASP A 177 -16.39 14.70 -12.37
C ASP A 177 -15.34 14.61 -13.47
N GLN A 178 -14.25 13.86 -13.23
CA GLN A 178 -13.24 13.56 -14.26
C GLN A 178 -13.87 12.83 -15.44
N THR A 179 -14.78 11.88 -15.17
CA THR A 179 -15.50 11.15 -16.21
C THR A 179 -16.43 12.07 -16.99
N ALA A 180 -17.15 12.98 -16.32
CA ALA A 180 -18.02 13.95 -16.96
C ALA A 180 -17.23 14.87 -17.90
N ASP A 181 -16.06 15.33 -17.47
CA ASP A 181 -15.19 16.17 -18.30
C ASP A 181 -14.59 15.40 -19.49
N MET A 182 -14.17 14.14 -19.27
CA MET A 182 -13.77 13.26 -20.37
C MET A 182 -14.89 13.06 -21.39
N VAL A 183 -16.13 12.85 -20.92
CA VAL A 183 -17.30 12.66 -21.80
C VAL A 183 -17.58 13.94 -22.58
N LYS A 184 -17.50 15.12 -21.97
CA LYS A 184 -17.68 16.41 -22.69
C LYS A 184 -16.67 16.58 -23.82
N ILE A 185 -15.41 16.21 -23.60
CA ILE A 185 -14.33 16.32 -24.60
C ILE A 185 -14.47 15.24 -25.69
N ALA A 186 -14.85 14.03 -25.30
CA ALA A 186 -14.89 12.87 -26.19
C ALA A 186 -16.20 12.77 -27.01
N ALA A 187 -17.32 13.24 -26.46
CA ALA A 187 -18.61 13.20 -27.13
C ALA A 187 -18.60 14.14 -28.36
N GLN A 188 -18.75 13.55 -29.54
CA GLN A 188 -18.80 14.26 -30.81
C GLN A 188 -20.02 13.84 -31.60
N ARG A 189 -20.63 14.79 -32.32
CA ARG A 189 -21.75 14.49 -33.23
C ARG A 189 -21.28 13.52 -34.33
N PRO A 190 -22.14 12.61 -34.82
CA PRO A 190 -21.73 11.59 -35.80
C PRO A 190 -21.02 12.16 -37.05
N ALA A 191 -21.51 13.28 -37.58
CA ALA A 191 -20.91 13.95 -38.74
C ALA A 191 -19.49 14.50 -38.46
N GLU A 192 -19.30 15.15 -37.30
CA GLU A 192 -17.99 15.66 -36.88
C GLU A 192 -17.00 14.53 -36.64
N ARG A 193 -17.46 13.45 -36.00
CA ARG A 193 -16.65 12.24 -35.77
C ARG A 193 -16.21 11.60 -37.09
N LEU A 194 -17.10 11.53 -38.08
CA LEU A 194 -16.77 11.04 -39.43
C LEU A 194 -15.66 11.87 -40.07
N ASN A 195 -15.79 13.21 -40.05
CA ASN A 195 -14.79 14.11 -40.60
C ASN A 195 -13.43 13.90 -39.93
N ARG A 196 -13.38 13.85 -38.59
CA ARG A 196 -12.13 13.56 -37.86
C ARG A 196 -11.55 12.21 -38.26
N ILE A 197 -12.36 11.15 -38.37
CA ILE A 197 -11.88 9.83 -38.80
C ILE A 197 -11.29 9.89 -40.22
N MET A 198 -11.92 10.62 -41.14
CA MET A 198 -11.39 10.80 -42.51
C MET A 198 -10.09 11.60 -42.52
N ASP A 199 -9.98 12.65 -41.71
CA ASP A 199 -8.75 13.44 -41.55
C ASP A 199 -7.60 12.57 -41.01
N TRP A 200 -7.85 11.79 -39.97
CA TRP A 200 -6.88 10.83 -39.43
C TRP A 200 -6.44 9.81 -40.50
N ARG A 201 -7.39 9.27 -41.29
CA ARG A 201 -7.09 8.36 -42.41
C ARG A 201 -6.26 9.02 -43.51
N LYS A 202 -6.42 10.33 -43.73
CA LYS A 202 -5.62 11.10 -44.69
C LYS A 202 -4.22 11.38 -44.16
N ALA A 203 -4.09 11.70 -42.87
CA ALA A 203 -2.81 11.91 -42.20
C ALA A 203 -1.96 10.64 -42.20
N LEU A 204 -2.53 9.49 -41.80
CA LEU A 204 -1.82 8.20 -41.78
C LEU A 204 -1.32 7.78 -43.18
N ARG A 205 -2.10 8.06 -44.23
CA ARG A 205 -1.70 7.77 -45.62
C ARG A 205 -0.52 8.62 -46.10
N ARG A 206 -0.34 9.83 -45.58
CA ARG A 206 0.80 10.69 -45.94
C ARG A 206 2.11 10.18 -45.32
N GLU A 207 2.05 9.58 -44.14
CA GLU A 207 3.22 9.05 -43.44
C GLU A 207 3.77 7.76 -44.08
N THR A 208 2.91 6.97 -44.74
CA THR A 208 3.31 5.70 -45.40
C THR A 208 4.00 5.85 -46.76
N VAL A 209 3.95 7.03 -47.41
CA VAL A 209 4.46 7.21 -48.79
C VAL A 209 5.92 7.71 -48.84
N GLY A 210 6.51 8.16 -47.73
CA GLY A 210 7.83 8.82 -47.71
C GLY A 210 9.02 7.98 -47.25
N LYS A 211 8.87 6.69 -46.94
CA LYS A 211 9.95 5.85 -46.37
C LYS A 211 10.00 4.47 -47.01
N ILE A 212 10.27 4.42 -48.30
CA ILE A 212 10.86 3.22 -48.92
C ILE A 212 12.14 3.71 -49.60
N PRO A 213 13.30 3.71 -48.91
CA PRO A 213 14.57 3.78 -49.63
C PRO A 213 14.69 2.53 -50.49
N SER A 214 14.78 2.74 -51.80
CA SER A 214 15.13 1.74 -52.82
C SER A 214 16.49 1.13 -52.56
#